data_AF-A0A521HWX1-F1
#
_entry.id   AF-A0A521HWX1-F1
#
_cell.length_a   1.000
_cell.length_b   1.000
_cell.length_c   1.000
_cell.angle_alpha   90.00
_cell.angle_beta   90.00
_cell.angle_gamma   90.00
#
_symmetry.space_group_name_H-M   'P 1'
#
loop_
_entity.id
_entity.type
_entity.pdbx_description
1 polymer ?
#
loop_
_entity_poly.entity_id
_entity_poly.type
_entity_poly.pdbx_seq_one_letter_code
_entity_poly.pdbx_strand_id
1 'polypeptide(L)'
;MTAPGAKSLWSRRRILRAGCAVAAALSLPGQAAGDLVRLLPQIKPSIVAVGTYQRTRSPAFRFLGTGFAVADGRLVATNAHVVPESVASDQMEMLVVVSPGEEQTGMVRQVLRVANDR
;
A
#
# COMPACT_ATOMS: atom_id res chain seq x y z
N MET A 1 62.52 42.13 -19.25
CA MET A 1 61.72 42.56 -18.10
C MET A 1 60.26 42.75 -18.54
N THR A 2 59.43 41.71 -18.50
CA THR A 2 57.96 41.80 -18.47
C THR A 2 57.41 40.50 -17.86
N ALA A 3 56.68 40.64 -16.75
CA ALA A 3 56.02 39.58 -15.99
C ALA A 3 54.53 39.47 -16.44
N PRO A 4 53.71 38.58 -15.87
CA PRO A 4 53.43 37.26 -16.45
C PRO A 4 51.93 37.03 -16.74
N GLY A 5 51.64 35.89 -17.36
CA GLY A 5 50.29 35.38 -17.59
C GLY A 5 49.47 35.21 -16.30
N ALA A 6 48.30 35.85 -16.25
CA ALA A 6 47.33 35.70 -15.16
C ALA A 6 45.89 35.43 -15.65
N LYS A 7 45.66 35.34 -16.96
CA LYS A 7 44.30 35.25 -17.54
C LYS A 7 43.76 33.81 -17.63
N SER A 8 44.63 32.80 -17.73
CA SER A 8 44.26 31.38 -17.92
C SER A 8 43.70 30.72 -16.66
N LEU A 9 44.19 31.11 -15.48
CA LEU A 9 43.80 30.50 -14.19
C LEU A 9 42.42 30.96 -13.71
N TRP A 10 41.97 32.16 -14.07
CA TRP A 10 40.65 32.66 -13.68
C TRP A 10 39.52 31.93 -14.42
N SER A 11 39.70 31.63 -15.71
CA SER A 11 38.70 30.93 -16.52
C SER A 11 38.50 29.48 -16.09
N ARG A 12 39.60 28.76 -15.80
CA ARG A 12 39.58 27.36 -15.33
C ARG A 12 38.85 27.20 -13.99
N ARG A 13 39.04 28.13 -13.05
CA ARG A 13 38.36 28.11 -11.74
C ARG A 13 36.85 28.40 -11.85
N ARG A 14 36.43 29.20 -12.84
CA ARG A 14 35.01 29.46 -13.12
C ARG A 14 34.34 28.26 -13.76
N ILE A 15 35.01 27.59 -14.71
CA ILE A 15 34.50 26.40 -15.38
C ILE A 15 34.38 25.22 -14.39
N LEU A 16 35.37 25.02 -13.53
CA LEU A 16 35.33 23.98 -12.48
C LEU A 16 34.22 24.23 -11.46
N ARG A 17 34.00 25.49 -11.05
CA ARG A 17 32.91 25.85 -10.14
C ARG A 17 31.53 25.68 -10.78
N ALA A 18 31.40 26.04 -12.07
CA ALA A 18 30.15 25.84 -12.82
C ALA A 18 29.85 24.35 -13.01
N GLY A 19 30.86 23.52 -13.31
CA GLY A 19 30.72 22.07 -13.43
C GLY A 19 30.27 21.41 -12.12
N CYS A 20 30.90 21.77 -10.99
CA CYS A 20 30.49 21.25 -9.68
C CYS A 20 29.08 21.71 -9.27
N ALA A 21 28.67 22.93 -9.60
CA ALA A 21 27.32 23.41 -9.32
C ALA A 21 26.24 22.68 -10.11
N VAL A 22 26.51 22.36 -11.39
CA VAL A 22 25.60 21.57 -12.23
C VAL A 22 25.51 20.12 -11.74
N ALA A 23 26.64 19.49 -11.39
CA ALA A 23 26.65 18.15 -10.83
C ALA A 23 25.90 18.06 -9.48
N ALA A 24 26.05 19.07 -8.62
CA ALA A 24 25.30 19.16 -7.36
C ALA A 24 23.79 19.35 -7.60
N ALA A 25 23.40 20.15 -8.60
CA ALA A 25 22.00 20.35 -8.97
C ALA A 25 21.33 19.08 -9.55
N LEU A 26 22.09 18.25 -10.27
CA LEU A 26 21.64 16.96 -10.79
C LEU A 26 21.55 15.87 -9.71
N SER A 27 22.13 16.12 -8.53
CA SER A 27 22.15 15.19 -7.40
C SER A 27 21.01 15.41 -6.40
N LEU A 28 20.13 16.40 -6.63
CA LEU A 28 18.97 16.57 -5.75
C LEU A 28 18.04 15.36 -5.95
N PRO A 29 17.78 14.56 -4.89
CA PRO A 29 16.74 13.55 -4.98
C PRO A 29 15.43 14.27 -5.32
N GLY A 30 14.83 13.91 -6.45
CA GLY A 30 13.50 14.37 -6.80
C GLY A 30 12.59 14.08 -5.61
N GLN A 31 11.89 15.10 -5.12
CA GLN A 31 10.93 14.93 -4.03
C GLN A 31 9.86 13.94 -4.52
N ALA A 32 10.01 12.67 -4.13
CA ALA A 32 8.97 11.66 -4.27
C ALA A 32 7.90 11.96 -3.22
N ALA A 33 7.22 13.10 -3.38
CA ALA A 33 5.97 13.36 -2.70
C ALA A 33 4.97 12.35 -3.27
N GLY A 34 4.89 11.18 -2.64
CA GLY A 34 3.89 10.17 -2.95
C GLY A 34 2.52 10.82 -2.80
N ASP A 35 1.89 11.09 -3.93
CA ASP A 35 0.55 11.68 -3.98
C ASP A 35 -0.45 10.63 -3.50
N LEU A 36 -0.64 10.56 -2.18
CA LEU A 36 -1.56 9.62 -1.53
C LEU A 36 -2.98 9.76 -2.09
N VAL A 37 -3.39 10.98 -2.43
CA VAL A 37 -4.70 11.26 -3.04
C VAL A 37 -4.82 10.57 -4.39
N ARG A 38 -3.75 10.59 -5.19
CA ARG A 38 -3.69 9.88 -6.47
C ARG A 38 -3.57 8.35 -6.33
N LEU A 39 -2.88 7.86 -5.29
CA LEU A 39 -2.74 6.41 -5.05
C LEU A 39 -4.01 5.78 -4.46
N LEU A 40 -4.78 6.53 -3.68
CA LEU A 40 -5.94 6.02 -2.95
C LEU A 40 -6.95 5.27 -3.84
N PRO A 41 -7.36 5.79 -5.02
CA PRO A 41 -8.29 5.08 -5.91
C PRO A 41 -7.74 3.76 -6.44
N GLN A 42 -6.40 3.63 -6.53
CA GLN A 42 -5.74 2.43 -7.04
C GLN A 42 -5.66 1.34 -5.95
N ILE A 43 -5.41 1.74 -4.69
CA ILE A 43 -5.25 0.78 -3.58
C ILE A 43 -6.56 0.39 -2.91
N LYS A 44 -7.55 1.30 -2.85
CA LYS A 44 -8.81 1.10 -2.11
C LYS A 44 -9.60 -0.13 -2.54
N PRO A 45 -9.68 -0.50 -3.85
CA PRO A 45 -10.37 -1.72 -4.28
C PRO A 45 -9.77 -3.02 -3.72
N SER A 46 -8.49 -3.02 -3.30
CA SER A 46 -7.83 -4.21 -2.74
C SER A 46 -8.14 -4.42 -1.25
N ILE A 47 -8.79 -3.47 -0.58
CA ILE A 47 -9.13 -3.56 0.84
C ILE A 47 -10.51 -4.20 0.99
N VAL A 48 -10.61 -5.23 1.83
CA VAL A 48 -11.83 -6.00 2.07
C VAL A 48 -12.22 -5.96 3.54
N ALA A 49 -13.52 -6.03 3.82
CA ALA A 49 -14.01 -6.29 5.17
C ALA A 49 -13.95 -7.79 5.46
N VAL A 50 -13.49 -8.16 6.65
CA VAL A 50 -13.42 -9.54 7.13
C VAL A 50 -14.43 -9.69 8.27
N GLY A 51 -15.23 -10.74 8.22
CA GLY A 51 -16.28 -10.95 9.20
C GLY A 51 -16.84 -12.36 9.21
N THR A 52 -17.81 -12.60 10.09
CA THR A 52 -18.61 -13.82 10.04
C THR A 52 -20.01 -13.55 9.52
N TYR A 53 -20.59 -14.55 8.88
CA TYR A 53 -21.97 -14.53 8.40
C TYR A 53 -22.74 -15.70 8.99
N GLN A 54 -23.91 -15.41 9.57
CA GLN A 54 -24.83 -16.39 10.11
C GLN A 54 -26.26 -15.96 9.76
N ARG A 55 -26.96 -16.76 8.95
CA ARG A 55 -28.28 -16.41 8.38
C ARG A 55 -29.36 -16.15 9.43
N THR A 56 -29.32 -16.86 10.55
CA THR A 56 -30.31 -16.81 11.63
C THR A 56 -30.04 -15.71 12.66
N ARG A 57 -28.88 -15.06 12.59
CA ARG A 57 -28.48 -14.00 13.50
C ARG A 57 -29.03 -12.66 13.03
N SER A 58 -29.29 -11.75 13.97
CA SER A 58 -29.49 -10.33 13.69
C SER A 58 -28.47 -9.50 14.48
N PRO A 59 -27.53 -8.80 13.81
CA PRO A 59 -27.31 -8.75 12.36
C PRO A 59 -26.69 -10.05 11.81
N ALA A 60 -27.03 -10.39 10.56
CA ALA A 60 -26.55 -11.61 9.90
C ALA A 60 -25.05 -11.58 9.59
N PHE A 61 -24.49 -10.39 9.36
CA PHE A 61 -23.05 -10.17 9.20
C PHE A 61 -22.47 -9.52 10.45
N ARG A 62 -21.38 -10.09 10.96
CA ARG A 62 -20.58 -9.54 12.05
C ARG A 62 -19.22 -9.14 11.51
N PHE A 63 -18.92 -7.84 11.58
CA PHE A 63 -17.60 -7.32 11.23
C PHE A 63 -16.56 -7.72 12.29
N LEU A 64 -15.40 -8.22 11.84
CA LEU A 64 -14.29 -8.59 12.70
C LEU A 64 -13.05 -7.70 12.47
N GLY A 65 -12.87 -7.20 11.24
CA GLY A 65 -11.75 -6.33 10.89
C GLY A 65 -11.60 -6.18 9.40
N THR A 66 -10.42 -5.78 8.95
CA THR A 66 -10.09 -5.60 7.53
C THR A 66 -8.98 -6.53 7.09
N GLY A 67 -8.87 -6.71 5.78
CA GLY A 67 -7.75 -7.37 5.13
C GLY A 67 -7.48 -6.74 3.78
N PHE A 68 -6.45 -7.22 3.11
CA PHE A 68 -6.15 -6.82 1.74
C PHE A 68 -5.85 -8.02 0.86
N ALA A 69 -6.29 -7.96 -0.38
CA ALA A 69 -6.03 -8.97 -1.39
C ALA A 69 -4.54 -9.00 -1.75
N VAL A 70 -3.96 -10.19 -1.92
CA VAL A 70 -2.56 -10.39 -2.29
C VAL A 70 -2.43 -11.24 -3.56
N ALA A 71 -1.30 -11.10 -4.26
CA ALA A 71 -0.99 -11.80 -5.50
C ALA A 71 -2.09 -11.64 -6.58
N ASP A 72 -2.80 -12.71 -6.91
CA ASP A 72 -3.87 -12.76 -7.91
C ASP A 72 -5.26 -12.37 -7.37
N GLY A 73 -5.32 -11.96 -6.10
CA GLY A 73 -6.54 -11.54 -5.42
C GLY A 73 -7.38 -12.68 -4.85
N ARG A 74 -6.91 -13.93 -4.91
CA ARG A 74 -7.60 -15.10 -4.32
C ARG A 74 -7.23 -15.34 -2.86
N LEU A 75 -6.19 -14.65 -2.38
CA LEU A 75 -5.74 -14.69 -1.00
C LEU A 75 -5.93 -13.32 -0.36
N VAL A 76 -6.32 -13.32 0.90
CA VAL A 76 -6.48 -12.10 1.71
C VAL A 76 -5.57 -12.22 2.93
N ALA A 77 -4.71 -11.23 3.11
CA ALA A 77 -3.91 -11.08 4.31
C ALA A 77 -4.67 -10.24 5.35
N THR A 78 -4.64 -10.66 6.60
CA THR A 78 -5.21 -9.93 7.75
C THR A 78 -4.40 -10.23 9.01
N ASN A 79 -4.65 -9.48 10.08
CA ASN A 79 -4.01 -9.74 11.37
C ASN A 79 -4.58 -11.00 12.02
N ALA A 80 -3.75 -11.74 12.75
CA ALA A 80 -4.16 -12.98 13.42
C ALA A 80 -5.37 -12.78 14.35
N HIS A 81 -5.48 -11.64 15.05
CA HIS A 81 -6.60 -11.35 15.95
C HIS A 81 -7.95 -11.15 15.24
N VAL A 82 -7.95 -10.88 13.93
CA VAL A 82 -9.17 -10.66 13.15
C VAL A 82 -9.87 -11.99 12.86
N VAL A 83 -9.12 -13.08 12.72
CA VAL A 83 -9.67 -14.40 12.39
C VAL A 83 -9.80 -15.20 13.69
N PRO A 84 -11.02 -15.57 14.12
CA PRO A 84 -11.21 -16.38 15.32
C PRO A 84 -10.56 -17.76 15.16
N GLU A 85 -10.12 -18.34 16.28
CA GLU A 85 -9.47 -19.65 16.28
C GLU A 85 -10.42 -20.75 15.79
N SER A 86 -11.69 -20.65 16.18
CA SER A 86 -12.80 -21.51 15.76
C SER A 86 -13.98 -20.66 15.28
N VAL A 87 -14.60 -21.08 14.17
CA VAL A 87 -15.90 -20.55 13.72
C VAL A 87 -16.97 -21.56 14.15
N ALA A 88 -18.09 -21.09 14.72
CA ALA A 88 -19.17 -21.94 15.22
C ALA A 88 -19.95 -22.58 14.06
N SER A 89 -19.35 -23.60 13.43
CA SER A 89 -19.94 -24.31 12.29
C SER A 89 -21.25 -25.03 12.66
N ASP A 90 -21.41 -25.41 13.93
CA ASP A 90 -22.64 -25.93 14.53
C ASP A 90 -23.79 -24.92 14.47
N GLN A 91 -23.48 -23.63 14.52
CA GLN A 91 -24.46 -22.55 14.37
C GLN A 91 -24.55 -22.02 12.93
N MET A 92 -24.03 -22.75 11.94
CA MET A 92 -23.99 -22.32 10.53
C MET A 92 -23.29 -20.95 10.35
N GLU A 93 -22.32 -20.64 11.21
CA GLU A 93 -21.48 -19.46 11.08
C GLU A 93 -20.36 -19.72 10.05
N MET A 94 -20.13 -18.77 9.16
CA MET A 94 -19.10 -18.86 8.12
C MET A 94 -18.19 -17.64 8.17
N LEU A 95 -16.88 -17.83 7.98
CA LEU A 95 -15.96 -16.73 7.75
C LEU A 95 -16.15 -16.22 6.31
N VAL A 96 -16.33 -14.92 6.17
CA VAL A 96 -16.56 -14.27 4.88
C VAL A 96 -15.69 -13.02 4.74
N VAL A 97 -15.38 -12.68 3.50
CA VAL A 97 -14.88 -11.36 3.13
C VAL A 97 -15.91 -10.63 2.28
N VAL A 98 -15.95 -9.31 2.41
CA VAL A 98 -16.80 -8.44 1.61
C VAL A 98 -15.91 -7.48 0.84
N SER A 99 -15.91 -7.59 -0.48
CA SER A 99 -15.20 -6.65 -1.34
C SER A 99 -16.10 -5.46 -1.68
N PRO A 100 -15.54 -4.24 -1.78
CA PRO A 100 -16.30 -3.08 -2.23
C PRO A 100 -16.83 -3.32 -3.66
N GLY A 101 -18.15 -3.16 -3.84
CA GLY A 101 -18.85 -3.21 -5.12
C GLY A 101 -19.18 -1.82 -5.66
N GLU A 102 -19.52 -1.72 -6.95
CA GLU A 102 -19.84 -0.46 -7.64
C GLU A 102 -21.16 0.15 -7.15
N GLU A 103 -22.13 -0.71 -6.81
CA GLU A 103 -23.28 -0.36 -5.99
C GLU A 103 -23.06 -0.92 -4.58
N GLN A 104 -23.66 -0.30 -3.56
CA GLN A 104 -23.49 -0.59 -2.11
C GLN A 104 -23.76 -2.04 -1.68
N THR A 105 -24.02 -2.94 -2.63
CA THR A 105 -24.01 -4.40 -2.50
C THR A 105 -22.58 -4.92 -2.64
N GLY A 106 -21.82 -4.91 -1.55
CA GLY A 106 -20.51 -5.58 -1.51
C GLY A 106 -20.64 -7.07 -1.83
N MET A 107 -19.72 -7.63 -2.62
CA MET A 107 -19.74 -9.06 -2.92
C MET A 107 -19.25 -9.84 -1.70
N VAL A 108 -20.12 -10.66 -1.13
CA VAL A 108 -19.77 -11.55 -0.01
C VAL A 108 -19.18 -12.83 -0.58
N ARG A 109 -17.99 -13.20 -0.10
CA ARG A 109 -17.32 -14.46 -0.45
C ARG A 109 -16.96 -15.22 0.82
N GLN A 110 -17.34 -16.49 0.88
CA GLN A 110 -16.87 -17.38 1.94
C GLN A 110 -15.37 -17.64 1.76
N VAL A 111 -14.65 -17.66 2.88
CA VAL A 111 -13.20 -17.90 2.90
C VAL A 111 -12.83 -18.89 4.00
N LEU A 112 -11.64 -19.46 3.88
CA LEU A 112 -11.06 -20.39 4.86
C LEU A 112 -9.67 -19.88 5.23
N ARG A 113 -9.25 -20.13 6.47
CA ARG A 113 -7.89 -19.83 6.90
C ARG A 113 -6.94 -20.86 6.29
N VAL A 114 -6.09 -20.43 5.37
CA VAL A 114 -5.11 -21.29 4.67
C VAL A 114 -3.72 -21.26 5.31
N ALA A 115 -3.39 -20.23 6.08
CA ALA A 115 -2.12 -20.08 6.80
C ALA A 115 -2.34 -19.26 8.08
N ASN A 116 -1.46 -19.45 9.06
CA ASN A 116 -1.35 -18.63 10.26
C ASN A 116 0.12 -18.54 10.67
N ASP A 117 0.59 -17.33 10.94
CA ASP A 117 1.94 -17.02 11.38
C ASP A 117 1.81 -16.34 12.76
N ARG A 118 2.06 -17.09 13.83
CA ARG A 118 1.84 -16.67 15.22
C ARG A 118 3.09 -16.89 16.05
#